data_AF-A0A841Z978-F1
#
_entry.id   AF-A0A841Z978-F1
#
_cell.length_a   1.000
_cell.length_b   1.000
_cell.length_c   1.000
_cell.angle_alpha   90.00
_cell.angle_beta   90.00
_cell.angle_gamma   90.00
#
_symmetry.space_group_name_H-M   'P 1'
#
loop_
_entity.id
_entity.type
_entity.pdbx_description
1 polymer ?
#
loop_
_entity_poly.entity_id
_entity_poly.type
_entity_poly.pdbx_seq_one_letter_code
_entity_poly.pdbx_strand_id
1 'polypeptide(L)'
;MKKKYIVPIALLGIVIILLGTYFVYNKNQEQLFFESHKNNGSLVEQSQFIYKNKGRRISKILDSLEIDYKTSNWDNFIEVMYIRTDGGTFTFAPQNDETLLMKYEINKERYISIWLDKNDEIRLSTNTSSNLSEKEIETYQQLMLNEYRKLLNSIYQNQ
;
A
#
# COMPACT_ATOMS: atom_id res chain seq x y z
N MET A 1 22.76 -52.43 -6.93
CA MET A 1 22.72 -51.00 -7.32
C MET A 1 21.80 -50.18 -6.41
N LYS A 2 22.15 -49.91 -5.14
CA LYS A 2 21.19 -49.25 -4.21
C LYS A 2 21.66 -47.94 -3.55
N LYS A 3 22.93 -47.53 -3.71
CA LYS A 3 23.47 -46.33 -3.03
C LYS A 3 23.62 -45.08 -3.91
N LYS A 4 23.59 -45.19 -5.25
CA LYS A 4 23.81 -44.06 -6.17
C LYS A 4 22.71 -42.99 -6.12
N TYR A 5 21.50 -43.35 -5.69
CA TYR A 5 20.35 -42.43 -5.65
C TYR A 5 19.99 -41.96 -4.24
N ILE A 6 20.59 -42.53 -3.18
CA ILE A 6 20.29 -42.14 -1.79
C ILE A 6 20.76 -40.69 -1.52
N VAL A 7 21.96 -40.33 -1.98
CA VAL A 7 22.52 -38.98 -1.79
C VAL A 7 21.72 -37.91 -2.55
N PRO A 8 21.38 -38.08 -3.84
CA PRO A 8 20.49 -37.14 -4.55
C PRO A 8 19.10 -36.99 -3.91
N ILE A 9 18.48 -38.10 -3.47
CA ILE A 9 17.15 -38.08 -2.85
C ILE A 9 17.20 -37.36 -1.50
N ALA A 10 18.23 -37.59 -0.69
CA ALA A 10 18.42 -36.90 0.58
C ALA A 10 18.64 -35.38 0.38
N LEU A 11 19.45 -34.99 -0.62
CA LEU A 11 19.65 -33.58 -0.98
C LEU A 11 18.36 -32.91 -1.44
N LEU A 12 17.57 -33.57 -2.30
CA LEU A 12 16.25 -33.08 -2.72
C LEU A 12 15.29 -32.92 -1.53
N GLY A 13 15.29 -33.88 -0.59
CA GLY A 13 14.50 -33.78 0.64
C GLY A 13 14.87 -32.56 1.48
N ILE A 14 16.17 -32.28 1.66
CA ILE A 14 16.66 -31.10 2.38
C ILE A 14 16.24 -29.81 1.67
N VAL A 15 16.38 -29.73 0.35
CA VAL A 15 15.97 -28.54 -0.43
C VAL A 15 14.47 -28.28 -0.30
N ILE A 16 13.64 -29.31 -0.40
CA ILE A 16 12.18 -29.18 -0.24
C ILE A 16 11.84 -28.70 1.17
N ILE A 17 12.47 -29.27 2.20
CA ILE A 17 12.28 -28.83 3.58
C ILE A 17 12.68 -27.36 3.72
N LEU A 18 13.88 -26.97 3.29
CA LEU A 18 14.35 -25.58 3.39
C LEU A 18 13.42 -24.58 2.68
N LEU A 19 12.98 -24.89 1.46
CA LEU A 19 12.03 -24.06 0.72
C LEU A 19 10.66 -23.99 1.40
N GLY A 20 10.18 -25.12 1.94
CA GLY A 20 8.93 -25.18 2.70
C GLY A 20 9.00 -24.35 3.98
N THR A 21 10.06 -24.51 4.79
CA THR A 21 10.26 -23.75 6.02
C THR A 21 10.41 -22.26 5.73
N TYR A 22 11.12 -21.90 4.66
CA TYR A 22 11.24 -20.51 4.20
C TYR A 22 9.88 -19.90 3.82
N PHE A 23 9.06 -20.64 3.07
CA PHE A 23 7.73 -20.17 2.67
C PHE A 23 6.79 -19.98 3.87
N VAL A 24 6.79 -20.93 4.81
CA VAL A 24 6.00 -20.82 6.05
C VAL A 24 6.48 -19.65 6.90
N TYR A 25 7.80 -19.48 7.04
CA TYR A 25 8.38 -18.37 7.80
C TYR A 25 7.97 -17.01 7.20
N ASN A 26 8.12 -16.83 5.88
CA ASN A 26 7.72 -15.60 5.21
C ASN A 26 6.23 -15.30 5.38
N LYS A 27 5.36 -16.31 5.23
CA LYS A 27 3.92 -16.16 5.43
C LYS A 27 3.59 -15.68 6.85
N ASN A 28 4.27 -16.23 7.87
CA ASN A 28 4.06 -15.83 9.26
C ASN A 28 4.55 -14.41 9.51
N GLN A 29 5.70 -14.01 8.94
CA GLN A 29 6.20 -12.63 9.05
C GLN A 29 5.26 -11.63 8.39
N GLU A 30 4.72 -11.95 7.20
CA GLU A 30 3.69 -11.13 6.55
C GLU A 30 2.44 -10.97 7.42
N GLN A 31 1.98 -12.06 8.05
CA GLN A 31 0.80 -12.01 8.92
C GLN A 31 1.06 -11.19 10.20
N LEU A 32 2.24 -11.33 10.81
CA LEU A 32 2.62 -10.52 11.98
C LEU A 32 2.74 -9.04 11.62
N PHE A 33 3.34 -8.74 10.46
CA PHE A 33 3.47 -7.39 9.93
C PHE A 33 2.09 -6.79 9.59
N PHE A 34 1.18 -7.59 9.06
CA PHE A 34 -0.20 -7.17 8.82
C PHE A 34 -0.93 -6.80 10.11
N GLU A 35 -0.95 -7.70 11.10
CA GLU A 35 -1.64 -7.48 12.38
C GLU A 35 -1.08 -6.28 13.14
N SER A 36 0.23 -6.02 13.05
CA SER A 36 0.86 -4.88 13.71
C SER A 36 0.49 -3.53 13.11
N HIS A 37 0.08 -3.48 11.83
CA HIS A 37 -0.28 -2.24 11.15
C HIS A 37 -1.79 -2.04 11.01
N LYS A 38 -2.61 -3.10 11.04
CA LYS A 38 -4.09 -3.02 10.93
C LYS A 38 -4.75 -2.13 11.98
N ASN A 39 -4.24 -2.17 13.22
CA ASN A 39 -4.85 -1.47 14.37
C ASN A 39 -4.09 -0.20 14.77
N ASN A 40 -3.19 0.29 13.92
CA ASN A 40 -2.42 1.48 14.22
C ASN A 40 -3.32 2.74 14.11
N GLY A 41 -3.14 3.75 14.96
CA GLY A 41 -3.90 5.00 14.87
C GLY A 41 -3.53 5.86 13.65
N SER A 42 -2.25 5.84 13.26
CA SER A 42 -1.71 6.62 12.16
C SER A 42 -2.01 6.01 10.81
N LEU A 43 -2.60 6.78 9.90
CA LEU A 43 -2.87 6.31 8.53
C LEU A 43 -1.57 6.04 7.76
N VAL A 44 -0.50 6.80 8.05
CA VAL A 44 0.81 6.57 7.43
C VAL A 44 1.37 5.23 7.88
N GLU A 45 1.34 4.92 9.18
CA GLU A 45 1.80 3.62 9.67
C GLU A 45 0.95 2.48 9.12
N GLN A 46 -0.38 2.59 9.19
CA GLN A 46 -1.28 1.61 8.57
C GLN A 46 -0.94 1.36 7.09
N SER A 47 -0.49 2.38 6.37
CA SER A 47 -0.16 2.23 4.95
C SER A 47 1.16 1.54 4.66
N GLN A 48 2.08 1.45 5.62
CA GLN A 48 3.39 0.84 5.40
C GLN A 48 3.28 -0.62 4.98
N PHE A 49 2.27 -1.34 5.48
CA PHE A 49 1.98 -2.70 5.02
C PHE A 49 1.73 -2.77 3.51
N ILE A 50 1.01 -1.81 2.94
CA ILE A 50 0.62 -1.83 1.52
C ILE A 50 1.84 -1.52 0.63
N TYR A 51 2.61 -0.51 1.01
CA TYR A 51 3.69 -0.01 0.16
C TYR A 51 5.01 -0.77 0.32
N LYS A 52 5.32 -1.26 1.53
CA LYS A 52 6.58 -1.97 1.81
C LYS A 52 6.49 -3.49 1.69
N ASN A 53 5.30 -4.05 1.54
CA ASN A 53 5.16 -5.49 1.34
C ASN A 53 5.50 -5.85 -0.11
N LYS A 54 6.48 -6.75 -0.29
CA LYS A 54 6.95 -7.27 -1.59
C LYS A 54 5.91 -8.24 -2.17
N GLY A 55 4.74 -7.73 -2.56
CA GLY A 55 3.55 -8.58 -2.61
C GLY A 55 2.81 -8.65 -3.93
N ARG A 56 2.93 -9.80 -4.64
CA ARG A 56 1.87 -10.30 -5.54
C ARG A 56 0.50 -10.33 -4.86
N ARG A 57 0.45 -10.48 -3.53
CA ARG A 57 -0.79 -10.54 -2.74
C ARG A 57 -1.47 -9.17 -2.64
N ILE A 58 -0.72 -8.11 -2.35
CA ILE A 58 -1.26 -6.74 -2.32
C ILE A 58 -1.76 -6.36 -3.71
N SER A 59 -0.94 -6.59 -4.73
CA SER A 59 -1.36 -6.44 -6.14
C SER A 59 -2.69 -7.12 -6.45
N LYS A 60 -2.86 -8.40 -6.09
CA LYS A 60 -4.13 -9.13 -6.29
C LYS A 60 -5.31 -8.52 -5.54
N ILE A 61 -5.10 -8.02 -4.32
CA ILE A 61 -6.15 -7.37 -3.55
C ILE A 61 -6.53 -6.06 -4.22
N LEU A 62 -5.56 -5.25 -4.62
CA LEU A 62 -5.81 -4.01 -5.36
C LEU A 62 -6.52 -4.29 -6.69
N ASP A 63 -6.09 -5.31 -7.44
CA ASP A 63 -6.76 -5.77 -8.67
C ASP A 63 -8.22 -6.16 -8.40
N SER A 64 -8.49 -6.89 -7.31
CA SER A 64 -9.85 -7.31 -6.93
C SER A 64 -10.74 -6.15 -6.47
N LEU A 65 -10.13 -5.08 -5.98
CA LEU A 65 -10.79 -3.84 -5.58
C LEU A 65 -10.88 -2.84 -6.75
N GLU A 66 -10.44 -3.23 -7.94
CA GLU A 66 -10.38 -2.37 -9.14
C GLU A 66 -9.57 -1.08 -8.90
N ILE A 67 -8.53 -1.17 -8.08
CA ILE A 67 -7.63 -0.07 -7.75
C ILE A 67 -6.43 -0.12 -8.68
N ASP A 68 -6.22 0.97 -9.42
CA ASP A 68 -5.03 1.14 -10.24
C ASP A 68 -3.82 1.46 -9.37
N TYR A 69 -2.65 0.92 -9.71
CA TYR A 69 -1.42 1.21 -8.99
C TYR A 69 -0.19 1.12 -9.89
N LYS A 70 0.89 1.79 -9.47
CA LYS A 70 2.21 1.72 -10.08
C LYS A 70 3.17 1.05 -9.12
N THR A 71 4.01 0.13 -9.62
CA THR A 71 5.06 -0.53 -8.83
C THR A 71 6.46 -0.08 -9.21
N SER A 72 7.40 -0.18 -8.28
CA SER A 72 8.82 0.00 -8.55
C SER A 72 9.38 -1.18 -9.35
N ASN A 73 10.24 -0.90 -10.32
CA ASN A 73 10.79 -1.93 -11.23
C ASN A 73 11.72 -2.94 -10.51
N TRP A 74 12.27 -2.57 -9.36
CA TRP A 74 13.28 -3.37 -8.65
C TRP A 74 12.65 -4.26 -7.58
N ASP A 75 11.94 -3.64 -6.64
CA ASP A 75 11.41 -4.33 -5.47
C ASP A 75 9.93 -4.72 -5.62
N ASN A 76 9.27 -4.30 -6.71
CA ASN A 76 7.82 -4.43 -6.92
C ASN A 76 6.99 -3.84 -5.77
N PHE A 77 7.52 -2.82 -5.09
CA PHE A 77 6.78 -2.04 -4.10
C PHE A 77 5.73 -1.20 -4.81
N ILE A 78 4.56 -1.06 -4.20
CA ILE A 78 3.58 -0.09 -4.67
C ILE A 78 4.17 1.30 -4.45
N GLU A 79 4.29 2.10 -5.52
CA GLU A 79 4.77 3.48 -5.47
C GLU A 79 3.60 4.46 -5.35
N VAL A 80 2.50 4.16 -6.05
CA VAL A 80 1.34 5.04 -6.13
C VAL A 80 0.09 4.19 -6.31
N MET A 81 -1.00 4.58 -5.65
CA MET A 81 -2.34 4.06 -5.89
C MET A 81 -3.26 5.15 -6.42
N TYR A 82 -4.18 4.77 -7.31
CA TYR A 82 -5.15 5.65 -7.96
C TYR A 82 -6.56 5.10 -7.79
N ILE A 83 -7.48 5.94 -7.30
CA ILE A 83 -8.91 5.62 -7.25
C ILE A 83 -9.65 6.59 -8.14
N ARG A 84 -10.29 6.08 -9.19
CA ARG A 84 -11.12 6.88 -10.10
C ARG A 84 -12.57 6.82 -9.67
N THR A 85 -13.19 7.98 -9.58
CA THR A 85 -14.61 8.15 -9.29
C THR A 85 -15.22 9.10 -10.32
N ASP A 86 -16.55 9.17 -10.38
CA ASP A 86 -17.25 10.11 -11.26
C ASP A 86 -16.89 11.59 -10.97
N GLY A 87 -16.46 11.90 -9.75
CA GLY A 87 -16.11 13.25 -9.32
C GLY A 87 -14.64 13.66 -9.54
N GLY A 88 -13.76 12.69 -9.79
CA GLY A 88 -12.32 12.94 -9.89
C GLY A 88 -11.47 11.72 -9.55
N THR A 89 -10.15 11.92 -9.54
CA THR A 89 -9.16 10.88 -9.24
C THR A 89 -8.44 11.18 -7.93
N PHE A 90 -8.46 10.22 -7.00
CA PHE A 90 -7.63 10.22 -5.81
C PHE A 90 -6.29 9.55 -6.11
N THR A 91 -5.20 10.12 -5.60
CA THR A 91 -3.85 9.56 -5.71
C THR A 91 -3.20 9.52 -4.34
N PHE A 92 -2.63 8.37 -3.97
CA PHE A 92 -1.94 8.15 -2.71
C PHE A 92 -0.53 7.61 -2.97
N ALA A 93 0.49 8.25 -2.42
CA ALA A 93 1.89 7.87 -2.65
C ALA A 93 2.79 8.12 -1.44
N PRO A 94 3.45 7.09 -0.86
CA PRO A 94 4.39 7.29 0.23
C PRO A 94 5.59 8.07 -0.30
N GLN A 95 6.04 9.08 0.43
CA GLN A 95 7.31 9.77 0.11
C GLN A 95 8.48 9.17 0.85
N ASN A 96 8.22 8.76 2.09
CA ASN A 96 9.16 8.13 3.01
C ASN A 96 8.33 7.40 4.08
N ASP A 97 8.98 6.96 5.14
CA ASP A 97 8.36 6.20 6.22
C ASP A 97 7.42 7.04 7.12
N GLU A 98 7.47 8.36 6.99
CA GLU A 98 6.83 9.33 7.86
C GLU A 98 5.76 10.16 7.15
N THR A 99 5.74 10.19 5.82
CA THR A 99 4.86 11.09 5.05
C THR A 99 4.20 10.39 3.87
N LEU A 100 2.90 10.61 3.72
CA LEU A 100 2.08 10.20 2.60
C LEU A 100 1.61 11.42 1.79
N LEU A 101 1.80 11.39 0.48
CA LEU A 101 1.15 12.31 -0.45
C LEU A 101 -0.29 11.87 -0.67
N MET A 102 -1.23 12.80 -0.55
CA MET A 102 -2.62 12.59 -0.97
C MET A 102 -3.02 13.71 -1.93
N LYS A 103 -3.50 13.34 -3.13
CA LYS A 103 -3.98 14.29 -4.14
C LYS A 103 -5.40 13.92 -4.56
N TYR A 104 -6.24 14.92 -4.74
CA TYR A 104 -7.53 14.79 -5.40
C TYR A 104 -7.60 15.72 -6.61
N GLU A 105 -7.71 15.12 -7.79
CA GLU A 105 -7.78 15.81 -9.07
C GLU A 105 -9.22 15.76 -9.62
N ILE A 106 -9.90 16.90 -9.59
CA ILE A 106 -11.27 17.04 -10.14
C ILE A 106 -11.18 17.19 -11.66
N ASN A 107 -10.23 18.01 -12.10
CA ASN A 107 -9.81 18.15 -13.48
C ASN A 107 -8.38 18.70 -13.54
N LYS A 108 -7.84 18.86 -14.76
CA LYS A 108 -6.46 19.31 -14.97
C LYS A 108 -6.11 20.66 -14.32
N GLU A 109 -7.08 21.54 -14.13
CA GLU A 109 -6.88 22.90 -13.59
C GLU A 109 -7.28 23.02 -12.12
N ARG A 110 -7.97 22.01 -11.58
CA ARG A 110 -8.58 22.07 -10.25
C ARG A 110 -8.28 20.80 -9.47
N TYR A 111 -7.35 20.93 -8.52
CA TYR A 111 -6.83 19.82 -7.74
C TYR A 111 -6.29 20.29 -6.40
N ILE A 112 -6.37 19.42 -5.41
CA ILE A 112 -5.75 19.63 -4.10
C ILE A 112 -4.69 18.56 -3.86
N SER A 113 -3.61 18.97 -3.19
CA SER A 113 -2.54 18.08 -2.78
C SER A 113 -2.17 18.38 -1.33
N ILE A 114 -2.11 17.35 -0.50
CA ILE A 114 -1.70 17.44 0.90
C ILE A 114 -0.63 16.41 1.23
N TRP A 115 0.18 16.76 2.22
CA TRP A 115 1.06 15.86 2.94
C TRP A 115 0.36 15.45 4.23
N LEU A 116 0.27 14.14 4.44
CA LEU A 116 -0.15 13.55 5.71
C LEU A 116 1.09 12.97 6.39
N ASP A 117 1.43 13.50 7.55
CA ASP A 117 2.56 13.01 8.34
C ASP A 117 2.11 11.90 9.30
N LYS A 118 3.08 11.13 9.81
CA LYS A 118 2.84 9.95 10.66
C LYS A 118 2.15 10.28 11.99
N ASN A 119 2.29 11.50 12.49
CA ASN A 119 1.55 12.02 13.64
C ASN A 119 0.13 12.50 13.28
N ASP A 120 -0.36 12.18 12.08
CA ASP A 120 -1.62 12.63 11.50
C ASP A 120 -1.73 14.16 11.31
N GLU A 121 -0.59 14.87 11.30
CA GLU A 121 -0.55 16.28 10.90
C GLU A 121 -0.73 16.42 9.39
N ILE A 122 -1.58 17.37 8.99
CA ILE A 122 -1.90 17.63 7.59
C ILE A 122 -1.29 18.96 7.18
N ARG A 123 -0.50 18.94 6.11
CA ARG A 123 0.08 20.14 5.51
C ARG A 123 -0.34 20.25 4.06
N LEU A 124 -0.76 21.43 3.63
CA LEU A 124 -0.99 21.70 2.21
C LEU A 124 0.33 21.54 1.45
N SER A 125 0.28 20.80 0.34
CA SER A 125 1.40 20.71 -0.57
C SER A 125 1.48 21.99 -1.42
N THR A 126 2.69 22.36 -1.81
CA THR A 126 2.97 23.51 -2.70
C THR A 126 2.29 23.37 -4.06
N ASN A 127 1.86 22.16 -4.42
CA ASN A 127 1.21 21.83 -5.67
C ASN A 127 -0.32 21.68 -5.48
N THR A 128 -0.99 22.76 -5.06
CA THR A 128 -2.47 22.84 -4.97
C THR A 128 -2.96 23.93 -5.91
N SER A 129 -4.11 23.74 -6.57
CA SER A 129 -4.66 24.75 -7.47
C SER A 129 -5.01 26.03 -6.71
N SER A 130 -4.57 27.18 -7.24
CA SER A 130 -4.66 28.49 -6.58
C SER A 130 -6.08 29.08 -6.50
N ASN A 131 -7.07 28.45 -7.12
CA ASN A 131 -8.45 28.93 -7.24
C ASN A 131 -9.43 28.24 -6.26
N LEU A 132 -8.94 27.51 -5.27
CA LEU A 132 -9.78 26.87 -4.25
C LEU A 132 -10.00 27.80 -3.06
N SER A 133 -11.23 27.88 -2.58
CA SER A 133 -11.55 28.51 -1.30
C SER A 133 -11.11 27.63 -0.12
N GLU A 134 -10.90 28.23 1.05
CA GLU A 134 -10.56 27.51 2.28
C GLU A 134 -11.58 26.41 2.61
N LYS A 135 -12.88 26.70 2.42
CA LYS A 135 -13.96 25.71 2.63
C LYS A 135 -13.86 24.52 1.69
N GLU A 136 -13.49 24.75 0.43
CA GLU A 136 -13.28 23.68 -0.54
C GLU A 136 -12.05 22.85 -0.20
N ILE A 137 -10.98 23.51 0.25
CA ILE A 137 -9.76 22.85 0.73
C ILE A 137 -10.11 21.90 1.88
N GLU A 138 -10.78 22.37 2.93
CA GLU A 138 -11.20 21.55 4.06
C GLU A 138 -12.09 20.38 3.62
N THR A 139 -13.04 20.65 2.73
CA THR A 139 -13.95 19.62 2.20
C THR A 139 -13.18 18.52 1.48
N TYR A 140 -12.27 18.88 0.57
CA TYR A 140 -11.50 17.90 -0.19
C TYR A 140 -10.45 17.18 0.65
N GLN A 141 -9.87 17.83 1.67
CA GLN A 141 -9.01 17.17 2.65
C GLN A 141 -9.75 16.03 3.36
N GLN A 142 -10.95 16.31 3.89
CA GLN A 142 -11.77 15.30 4.55
C GLN A 142 -12.19 14.19 3.59
N LEU A 143 -12.54 14.55 2.35
CA LEU A 143 -12.88 13.58 1.32
C LEU A 143 -11.72 12.62 1.03
N MET A 144 -10.50 13.13 0.85
CA MET A 144 -9.30 12.32 0.62
C MET A 144 -9.01 11.38 1.81
N LEU A 145 -9.09 11.88 3.04
CA LEU A 145 -8.86 11.06 4.25
C LEU A 145 -9.89 9.93 4.37
N ASN A 146 -11.15 10.23 4.10
CA ASN A 146 -12.23 9.25 4.18
C ASN A 146 -12.09 8.17 3.11
N GLU A 147 -11.78 8.57 1.87
CA GLU A 147 -11.58 7.60 0.79
C GLU A 147 -10.35 6.72 1.05
N TYR A 148 -9.28 7.30 1.59
CA TYR A 148 -8.10 6.53 1.95
C TYR A 148 -8.36 5.55 3.10
N ARG A 149 -9.06 5.98 4.16
CA ARG A 149 -9.50 5.09 5.25
C ARG A 149 -10.33 3.92 4.73
N LYS A 150 -11.26 4.20 3.81
CA LYS A 150 -12.09 3.17 3.17
C LYS A 150 -11.24 2.19 2.36
N LEU A 151 -10.25 2.68 1.62
CA LEU A 151 -9.30 1.84 0.89
C LEU A 151 -8.51 0.93 1.85
N LEU A 152 -7.90 1.50 2.89
CA LEU A 152 -7.15 0.76 3.90
C LEU A 152 -8.04 -0.34 4.51
N ASN A 153 -9.23 0.03 5.00
CA ASN A 153 -10.18 -0.93 5.57
C ASN A 153 -10.51 -2.07 4.61
N SER A 154 -10.73 -1.77 3.32
CA SER A 154 -11.03 -2.78 2.30
C SER A 154 -9.84 -3.73 2.08
N ILE A 155 -8.61 -3.20 2.03
CA ILE A 155 -7.39 -4.03 1.92
C ILE A 155 -7.22 -4.91 3.16
N TYR A 156 -7.44 -4.36 4.36
CA TYR A 156 -7.32 -5.08 5.63
C TYR A 156 -8.45 -6.09 5.89
N GLN A 157 -9.57 -6.03 5.17
CA GLN A 157 -10.64 -7.03 5.22
C GLN A 157 -10.44 -8.18 4.22
N ASN A 158 -9.73 -7.96 3.12
CA ASN A 158 -9.51 -8.95 2.04
C ASN A 158 -8.20 -9.76 2.20
N GLN A 159 -7.66 -9.83 3.41
CA GLN A 159 -6.43 -10.56 3.74
C GLN A 159 -6.72 -11.92 4.35
#